data_AF-A0A0G0HB01-F1
#
_entry.id   AF-A0A0G0HB01-F1
#
_cell.length_a   1.000
_cell.length_b   1.000
_cell.length_c   1.000
_cell.angle_alpha   90.00
_cell.angle_beta   90.00
_cell.angle_gamma   90.00
#
_symmetry.space_group_name_H-M   'P 1'
#
loop_
_entity.id
_entity.type
_entity.pdbx_description
1 polymer ?
#
loop_
_entity_poly.entity_id
_entity_poly.type
_entity_poly.pdbx_seq_one_letter_code
_entity_poly.pdbx_strand_id
1 'polypeptide(L)'
;MAKNDHKLELTWYNKSKSLFYDPDKKEYLWVDKKDPRVSEPRILLERECYGDKDSENILIKGDNLLALKALLPDYGGKVKLIYIDPPFNTGAGFEHYDDGLEHSIWLTMMRDRLQLLKQFLRKDGKIFVHVDWHEMARLKLVLDEVFGLSNYMNTITMTTNDPSGFKATANKLFTTSNFILVYSKSDKGKNLNKLYVEKGYDKQYSKYLHNRDKIIQVGDGRI
;
A
#
# COMPACT_ATOMS: atom_id res chain seq x y z
N MET A 1 21.85 -24.22 8.76
CA MET A 1 20.68 -23.88 9.61
C MET A 1 19.52 -23.57 8.70
N ALA A 2 18.49 -24.41 8.68
CA ALA A 2 17.28 -24.16 7.90
C ALA A 2 16.58 -22.92 8.47
N LYS A 3 16.38 -21.87 7.66
CA LYS A 3 15.47 -20.79 8.00
C LYS A 3 14.10 -21.43 8.16
N ASN A 4 13.58 -21.42 9.39
CA ASN A 4 12.19 -21.76 9.66
C ASN A 4 11.34 -20.63 9.04
N ASP A 5 11.05 -20.75 7.74
CA ASP A 5 10.01 -19.97 7.08
C ASP A 5 8.70 -20.40 7.75
N HIS A 6 8.26 -19.62 8.73
CA HIS A 6 6.86 -19.66 9.16
C HIS A 6 6.02 -19.28 7.93
N LYS A 7 5.59 -20.30 7.18
CA LYS A 7 4.76 -20.18 5.97
C LYS A 7 3.34 -19.82 6.37
N LEU A 8 3.12 -18.56 6.75
CA LEU A 8 1.76 -18.03 6.82
C LEU A 8 1.18 -18.05 5.41
N GLU A 9 0.10 -18.82 5.20
CA GLU A 9 -0.63 -18.86 3.94
C GLU A 9 -1.97 -18.14 4.11
N LEU A 10 -2.15 -17.03 3.38
CA LEU A 10 -3.42 -16.32 3.33
C LEU A 10 -4.35 -17.04 2.35
N THR A 11 -5.62 -17.28 2.68
CA THR A 11 -6.56 -17.93 1.75
C THR A 11 -7.81 -17.05 1.57
N TRP A 12 -8.37 -17.07 0.36
CA TRP A 12 -9.65 -16.44 0.05
C TRP A 12 -10.26 -17.08 -1.20
N TYR A 13 -11.55 -16.80 -1.43
CA TYR A 13 -12.30 -17.34 -2.55
C TYR A 13 -11.57 -17.08 -3.88
N ASN A 14 -11.39 -18.14 -4.67
CA ASN A 14 -10.72 -18.10 -5.98
C ASN A 14 -9.32 -17.43 -5.98
N LYS A 15 -8.56 -17.47 -4.88
CA LYS A 15 -7.19 -16.94 -4.80
C LYS A 15 -6.27 -17.41 -5.95
N SER A 16 -6.44 -18.64 -6.44
CA SER A 16 -5.63 -19.20 -7.53
C SER A 16 -5.98 -18.65 -8.93
N LYS A 17 -7.10 -17.95 -9.08
CA LYS A 17 -7.60 -17.38 -10.34
C LYS A 17 -7.23 -15.91 -10.52
N SER A 18 -7.47 -15.38 -11.72
CA SER A 18 -7.40 -13.95 -12.04
C SER A 18 -8.79 -13.37 -12.23
N LEU A 19 -8.87 -12.03 -12.15
CA LEU A 19 -10.08 -11.29 -12.48
C LEU A 19 -9.99 -10.74 -13.90
N PHE A 20 -11.05 -10.94 -14.66
CA PHE A 20 -11.31 -10.25 -15.92
C PHE A 20 -12.52 -9.34 -15.73
N TYR A 21 -12.39 -8.05 -16.03
CA TYR A 21 -13.53 -7.15 -16.06
C TYR A 21 -14.26 -7.28 -17.40
N ASP A 22 -15.50 -7.73 -17.38
CA ASP A 22 -16.36 -7.83 -18.55
C ASP A 22 -17.11 -6.50 -18.73
N PRO A 23 -16.75 -5.68 -19.75
CA PRO A 23 -17.36 -4.37 -19.94
C PRO A 23 -18.83 -4.44 -20.36
N ASP A 24 -19.26 -5.53 -21.00
CA ASP A 24 -20.64 -5.70 -21.46
C ASP A 24 -21.57 -5.98 -20.27
N LYS A 25 -21.08 -6.79 -19.32
CA LYS A 25 -21.81 -7.14 -18.10
C LYS A 25 -21.54 -6.21 -16.92
N LYS A 26 -20.50 -5.38 -17.01
CA LYS A 26 -19.99 -4.50 -15.94
C LYS A 26 -19.67 -5.24 -14.65
N GLU A 27 -19.16 -6.46 -14.77
CA GLU A 27 -18.84 -7.32 -13.63
C GLU A 27 -17.45 -7.95 -13.75
N TYR A 28 -16.92 -8.41 -12.63
CA TYR A 28 -15.69 -9.20 -12.62
C TYR A 28 -15.98 -10.69 -12.74
N LEU A 29 -15.32 -11.33 -13.70
CA LEU A 29 -15.36 -12.77 -13.93
C LEU A 29 -14.07 -13.43 -13.43
N TRP A 30 -14.23 -14.58 -12.78
CA TRP A 30 -13.10 -15.42 -12.36
C TRP A 30 -12.62 -16.28 -13.52
N VAL A 31 -11.39 -16.03 -13.97
CA VAL A 31 -10.79 -16.75 -15.10
C VAL A 31 -9.49 -17.45 -14.69
N ASP A 32 -9.09 -18.45 -15.48
CA ASP A 32 -7.77 -19.07 -15.29
C ASP A 32 -6.66 -18.04 -15.54
N LYS A 33 -5.53 -18.16 -14.82
CA LYS A 33 -4.38 -17.24 -14.98
C LYS A 33 -3.79 -17.25 -16.39
N LYS A 34 -4.01 -18.33 -17.16
CA LYS A 34 -3.56 -18.49 -18.54
C LYS A 34 -4.53 -17.87 -19.56
N ASP A 35 -5.73 -17.46 -19.15
CA ASP A 35 -6.71 -16.86 -20.06
C ASP A 35 -6.10 -15.65 -20.80
N PRO A 36 -6.07 -15.65 -22.15
CA PRO A 36 -5.43 -14.60 -22.95
C PRO A 36 -5.92 -13.18 -22.66
N ARG A 37 -7.17 -13.04 -22.18
CA ARG A 37 -7.75 -11.73 -21.86
C ARG A 37 -7.04 -11.05 -20.70
N VAL A 38 -6.56 -11.84 -19.75
CA VAL A 38 -5.81 -11.34 -18.59
C VAL A 38 -4.32 -11.59 -18.71
N SER A 39 -3.87 -12.62 -19.42
CA SER A 39 -2.46 -13.06 -19.41
C SER A 39 -1.58 -12.31 -20.41
N GLU A 40 -2.11 -11.94 -21.57
CA GLU A 40 -1.31 -11.36 -22.66
C GLU A 40 -1.01 -9.88 -22.45
N PRO A 41 0.25 -9.44 -22.66
CA PRO A 41 0.59 -8.02 -22.67
C PRO A 41 -0.09 -7.34 -23.86
N ARG A 42 -0.58 -6.12 -23.64
CA ARG A 42 -1.15 -5.26 -24.69
C ARG A 42 -0.07 -4.33 -25.22
N ILE A 43 -0.14 -3.99 -26.50
CA ILE A 43 0.74 -2.98 -27.10
C ILE A 43 0.32 -1.62 -26.57
N LEU A 44 1.28 -0.84 -26.06
CA LEU A 44 1.04 0.56 -25.72
C LEU A 44 0.95 1.35 -27.02
N LEU A 45 -0.23 1.92 -27.28
CA LEU A 45 -0.44 2.81 -28.41
C LEU A 45 -0.25 4.25 -27.92
N GLU A 46 0.81 4.88 -28.40
CA GLU A 46 1.00 6.31 -28.19
C GLU A 46 -0.09 7.06 -28.96
N ARG A 47 -0.86 7.90 -28.27
CA ARG A 47 -1.96 8.65 -28.88
C ARG A 47 -1.74 10.14 -28.83
N GLU A 48 -1.34 10.66 -27.68
CA GLU A 48 -1.27 12.10 -27.44
C GLU A 48 -0.09 12.41 -26.51
N CYS A 49 0.71 13.41 -26.88
CA CYS A 49 1.77 13.98 -26.06
C CYS A 49 1.35 15.40 -25.68
N TYR A 50 1.30 15.70 -24.38
CA TYR A 50 0.97 17.01 -23.86
C TYR A 50 2.13 17.54 -23.01
N GLY A 51 2.45 18.83 -23.17
CA GLY A 51 3.53 19.48 -22.43
C GLY A 51 4.86 19.46 -23.17
N ASP A 52 5.94 19.37 -22.40
CA ASP A 52 7.30 19.35 -22.92
C ASP A 52 7.59 18.03 -23.65
N LYS A 53 8.03 18.10 -24.90
CA LYS A 53 8.33 16.93 -25.74
C LYS A 53 9.63 16.24 -25.33
N ASP A 54 10.51 16.96 -24.64
CA ASP A 54 11.78 16.44 -24.16
C ASP A 54 11.64 15.82 -22.75
N SER A 55 10.44 15.84 -22.18
CA SER A 55 10.15 15.23 -20.88
C SER A 55 10.17 13.70 -20.95
N GLU A 56 10.90 13.07 -20.03
CA GLU A 56 10.89 11.61 -19.84
C GLU A 56 9.63 11.10 -19.12
N ASN A 57 8.71 11.99 -18.71
CA ASN A 57 7.48 11.62 -18.00
C ASN A 57 6.43 11.02 -18.96
N ILE A 58 5.75 9.97 -18.49
CA ILE A 58 4.75 9.25 -19.28
C ILE A 58 3.42 9.21 -18.52
N LEU A 59 2.32 9.54 -19.21
CA LEU A 59 0.96 9.34 -18.72
C LEU A 59 0.28 8.23 -19.56
N ILE A 60 -0.26 7.23 -18.88
CA ILE A 60 -0.90 6.08 -19.53
C ILE A 60 -2.37 6.03 -19.14
N LYS A 61 -3.25 6.00 -20.13
CA LYS A 61 -4.69 5.83 -19.95
C LYS A 61 -5.08 4.38 -20.26
N GLY A 62 -5.64 3.68 -19.28
CA GLY A 62 -6.15 2.32 -19.45
C GLY A 62 -6.24 1.57 -18.13
N ASP A 63 -6.59 0.28 -18.20
CA ASP A 63 -6.50 -0.60 -17.05
C ASP A 63 -5.03 -0.75 -16.62
N ASN A 64 -4.75 -0.48 -15.35
CA ASN A 64 -3.40 -0.48 -14.81
C ASN A 64 -2.76 -1.88 -14.76
N LEU A 65 -3.52 -2.97 -14.66
CA LEU A 65 -2.96 -4.32 -14.70
C LEU A 65 -2.38 -4.61 -16.09
N LEU A 66 -3.12 -4.26 -17.15
CA LEU A 66 -2.65 -4.40 -18.53
C LEU A 66 -1.49 -3.46 -18.84
N ALA A 67 -1.55 -2.20 -18.39
CA ALA A 67 -0.47 -1.23 -18.55
C ALA A 67 0.82 -1.69 -17.85
N LEU A 68 0.72 -2.18 -16.61
CA LEU A 68 1.86 -2.74 -15.88
C LEU A 68 2.45 -3.98 -16.59
N LYS A 69 1.63 -4.83 -17.21
CA LYS A 69 2.17 -5.96 -17.99
C LYS A 69 2.92 -5.49 -19.23
N ALA A 70 2.39 -4.49 -19.93
CA ALA A 70 3.00 -3.93 -21.13
C ALA A 70 4.33 -3.22 -20.84
N LEU A 71 4.43 -2.51 -19.71
CA LEU A 71 5.63 -1.76 -19.31
C LEU A 71 6.73 -2.63 -18.67
N LEU A 72 6.39 -3.84 -18.23
CA LEU A 72 7.32 -4.68 -17.46
C LEU A 72 8.64 -4.99 -18.20
N PRO A 73 8.66 -5.29 -19.51
CA PRO A 73 9.91 -5.53 -20.25
C PRO A 73 10.88 -4.35 -20.20
N ASP A 74 10.35 -3.12 -20.26
CA ASP A 74 11.17 -1.91 -20.38
C ASP A 74 11.57 -1.34 -19.01
N TYR A 75 10.73 -1.47 -17.99
CA TYR A 75 10.91 -0.81 -16.69
C TYR A 75 11.12 -1.78 -15.51
N GLY A 76 11.11 -3.09 -15.74
CA GLY A 76 11.38 -4.11 -14.73
C GLY A 76 12.69 -3.87 -13.97
N GLY A 77 12.62 -3.82 -12.64
CA GLY A 77 13.77 -3.58 -11.77
C GLY A 77 14.37 -2.17 -11.81
N LYS A 78 13.77 -1.22 -12.53
CA LYS A 78 14.28 0.15 -12.70
C LYS A 78 13.62 1.18 -11.78
N VAL A 79 12.44 0.87 -11.23
CA VAL A 79 11.64 1.85 -10.46
C VAL A 79 12.19 2.00 -9.03
N LYS A 80 12.48 3.24 -8.63
CA LYS A 80 13.01 3.57 -7.30
C LYS A 80 11.90 3.71 -6.24
N LEU A 81 10.77 4.28 -6.61
CA LEU A 81 9.66 4.54 -5.70
C LEU A 81 8.35 4.31 -6.42
N ILE A 82 7.43 3.64 -5.74
CA ILE A 82 6.04 3.48 -6.17
C ILE A 82 5.17 4.08 -5.07
N TYR A 83 4.22 4.93 -5.47
CA TYR A 83 3.15 5.40 -4.61
C TYR A 83 1.83 5.02 -5.28
N ILE A 84 0.92 4.41 -4.53
CA ILE A 84 -0.43 4.07 -5.01
C ILE A 84 -1.49 4.43 -3.97
N ASP A 85 -2.63 4.89 -4.47
CA ASP A 85 -3.84 5.22 -3.72
C ASP A 85 -5.01 4.40 -4.29
N PRO A 86 -5.07 3.08 -3.98
CA PRO A 86 -6.14 2.20 -4.47
C PRO A 86 -7.52 2.58 -3.87
N PRO A 87 -8.62 2.11 -4.47
CA PRO A 87 -9.96 2.22 -3.85
C PRO A 87 -9.96 1.65 -2.43
N PHE A 88 -10.56 2.37 -1.49
CA PHE A 88 -10.57 2.01 -0.07
C PHE A 88 -11.65 0.98 0.28
N ASN A 89 -12.57 0.73 -0.64
CA ASN A 89 -13.67 -0.20 -0.50
C ASN A 89 -14.67 0.24 0.59
N THR A 90 -15.02 1.54 0.61
CA THR A 90 -15.89 2.15 1.64
C THR A 90 -17.39 1.94 1.41
N GLY A 91 -17.76 1.47 0.22
CA GLY A 91 -19.13 1.39 -0.30
C GLY A 91 -19.61 2.69 -0.95
N ALA A 92 -18.74 3.68 -1.15
CA ALA A 92 -19.12 4.96 -1.75
C ALA A 92 -19.32 4.84 -3.28
N GLY A 93 -20.29 5.59 -3.80
CA GLY A 93 -20.51 5.67 -5.25
C GLY A 93 -19.54 6.65 -5.90
N PHE A 94 -18.57 6.15 -6.65
CA PHE A 94 -17.70 6.96 -7.51
C PHE A 94 -18.03 6.75 -8.99
N GLU A 95 -17.79 7.77 -9.82
CA GLU A 95 -18.10 7.69 -11.26
C GLU A 95 -17.17 6.78 -12.06
N HIS A 96 -15.92 6.59 -11.58
CA HIS A 96 -14.84 6.00 -12.38
C HIS A 96 -14.33 4.65 -11.86
N TYR A 97 -14.76 4.23 -10.67
CA TYR A 97 -14.42 2.92 -10.11
C TYR A 97 -15.47 2.47 -9.09
N ASP A 98 -15.53 1.16 -8.87
CA ASP A 98 -16.37 0.55 -7.84
C ASP A 98 -15.62 0.52 -6.51
N ASP A 99 -16.19 1.17 -5.50
CA ASP A 99 -15.65 1.24 -4.13
C ASP A 99 -16.49 0.40 -3.16
N GLY A 100 -17.25 -0.58 -3.65
CA GLY A 100 -18.03 -1.53 -2.84
C GLY A 100 -17.83 -2.97 -3.29
N LEU A 101 -16.61 -3.32 -3.72
CA LEU A 101 -16.26 -4.65 -4.17
C LEU A 101 -16.30 -5.66 -3.02
N GLU A 102 -16.71 -6.89 -3.35
CA GLU A 102 -16.56 -8.01 -2.43
C GLU A 102 -15.06 -8.20 -2.09
N HIS A 103 -14.75 -8.46 -0.83
CA HIS A 103 -13.37 -8.44 -0.32
C HIS A 103 -12.43 -9.39 -1.08
N SER A 104 -12.90 -10.58 -1.51
CA SER A 104 -12.08 -11.52 -2.28
C SER A 104 -11.75 -10.98 -3.68
N ILE A 105 -12.66 -10.23 -4.31
CA ILE A 105 -12.40 -9.50 -5.57
C ILE A 105 -11.36 -8.40 -5.33
N TRP A 106 -11.56 -7.56 -4.31
CA TRP A 106 -10.63 -6.47 -3.99
C TRP A 106 -9.21 -7.00 -3.68
N LEU A 107 -9.11 -8.06 -2.87
CA LEU A 107 -7.82 -8.68 -2.54
C LEU A 107 -7.12 -9.28 -3.75
N THR A 108 -7.88 -9.89 -4.65
CA THR A 108 -7.34 -10.46 -5.90
C THR A 108 -6.85 -9.35 -6.83
N MET A 109 -7.63 -8.27 -6.96
CA MET A 109 -7.29 -7.07 -7.72
C MET A 109 -5.97 -6.46 -7.22
N MET A 110 -5.82 -6.32 -5.90
CA MET A 110 -4.62 -5.77 -5.26
C MET A 110 -3.43 -6.71 -5.35
N ARG A 111 -3.59 -8.01 -5.05
CA ARG A 111 -2.52 -9.00 -5.11
C ARG A 111 -1.85 -9.02 -6.49
N ASP A 112 -2.64 -9.10 -7.57
CA ASP A 112 -2.09 -9.24 -8.92
C ASP A 112 -1.28 -7.99 -9.32
N ARG A 113 -1.75 -6.79 -8.93
CA ARG A 113 -1.04 -5.52 -9.15
C ARG A 113 0.22 -5.43 -8.30
N LEU A 114 0.14 -5.72 -7.00
CA LEU A 114 1.29 -5.68 -6.09
C LEU A 114 2.39 -6.65 -6.52
N GLN A 115 2.04 -7.84 -7.03
CA GLN A 115 3.01 -8.79 -7.58
C GLN A 115 3.74 -8.24 -8.80
N LEU A 116 3.06 -7.52 -9.69
CA LEU A 116 3.70 -6.81 -10.81
C LEU A 116 4.55 -5.64 -10.30
N LEU A 117 3.99 -4.75 -9.48
CA LEU A 117 4.70 -3.57 -8.93
C LEU A 117 5.99 -3.99 -8.20
N LYS A 118 5.99 -5.11 -7.48
CA LYS A 118 7.21 -5.66 -6.88
C LYS A 118 8.28 -5.93 -7.95
N GLN A 119 7.94 -6.42 -9.14
CA GLN A 119 8.90 -6.69 -10.23
C GLN A 119 9.49 -5.41 -10.85
N PHE A 120 8.74 -4.31 -10.85
CA PHE A 120 9.23 -3.00 -11.29
C PHE A 120 10.29 -2.42 -10.36
N LEU A 121 10.19 -2.69 -9.05
CA LEU A 121 11.10 -2.08 -8.07
C LEU A 121 12.54 -2.57 -8.21
N ARG A 122 13.47 -1.60 -8.21
CA ARG A 122 14.90 -1.80 -7.99
C ARG A 122 15.13 -2.43 -6.61
N LYS A 123 16.28 -3.08 -6.40
CA LYS A 123 16.61 -3.75 -5.11
C LYS A 123 16.52 -2.81 -3.89
N ASP A 124 16.85 -1.55 -4.07
CA ASP A 124 16.77 -0.48 -3.06
C ASP A 124 15.49 0.38 -3.17
N GLY A 125 14.53 -0.08 -3.96
CA GLY A 125 13.25 0.57 -4.18
C GLY A 125 12.25 0.33 -3.05
N LYS A 126 11.26 1.21 -2.97
CA LYS A 126 10.21 1.21 -1.93
C LYS A 126 8.84 1.40 -2.55
N ILE A 127 7.82 0.87 -1.90
CA ILE A 127 6.42 1.12 -2.22
C ILE A 127 5.71 1.76 -1.02
N PHE A 128 4.85 2.72 -1.30
CA PHE A 128 3.97 3.41 -0.38
C PHE A 128 2.54 3.15 -0.85
N VAL A 129 1.73 2.55 0.01
CA VAL A 129 0.33 2.22 -0.31
C VAL A 129 -0.56 2.94 0.68
N HIS A 130 -1.32 3.92 0.18
CA HIS A 130 -2.30 4.68 0.97
C HIS A 130 -3.59 3.87 1.09
N VAL A 131 -4.17 3.84 2.28
CA VAL A 131 -5.40 3.09 2.57
C VAL A 131 -6.07 3.68 3.82
N ASP A 132 -7.39 3.60 3.89
CA ASP A 132 -8.12 3.85 5.14
C ASP A 132 -8.24 2.58 6.01
N TRP A 133 -9.06 2.63 7.04
CA TRP A 133 -9.23 1.52 7.98
C TRP A 133 -9.98 0.30 7.42
N HIS A 134 -10.78 0.42 6.34
CA HIS A 134 -11.65 -0.66 5.87
C HIS A 134 -10.86 -1.86 5.35
N GLU A 135 -9.79 -1.59 4.58
CA GLU A 135 -8.95 -2.64 3.98
C GLU A 135 -7.51 -2.68 4.50
N MET A 136 -7.11 -1.77 5.39
CA MET A 136 -5.74 -1.70 5.93
C MET A 136 -5.21 -3.07 6.38
N ALA A 137 -5.99 -3.78 7.20
CA ALA A 137 -5.56 -5.06 7.76
C ALA A 137 -5.39 -6.13 6.67
N ARG A 138 -6.32 -6.23 5.72
CA ARG A 138 -6.24 -7.22 4.63
C ARG A 138 -5.13 -6.88 3.65
N LEU A 139 -4.98 -5.60 3.31
CA LEU A 139 -3.91 -5.09 2.45
C LEU A 139 -2.54 -5.36 3.05
N LYS A 140 -2.38 -5.13 4.36
CA LYS A 140 -1.15 -5.44 5.09
C LYS A 140 -0.76 -6.91 4.95
N LEU A 141 -1.71 -7.82 5.08
CA LEU A 141 -1.45 -9.26 4.92
C LEU A 141 -1.09 -9.63 3.48
N VAL A 142 -1.75 -9.04 2.48
CA VAL A 142 -1.38 -9.23 1.07
C VAL A 142 0.02 -8.69 0.78
N LEU A 143 0.38 -7.51 1.34
CA LEU A 143 1.72 -6.96 1.23
C LEU A 143 2.76 -7.85 1.93
N ASP A 144 2.45 -8.41 3.09
CA ASP A 144 3.33 -9.37 3.78
C ASP A 144 3.57 -10.62 2.94
N GLU A 145 2.54 -11.16 2.27
CA GLU A 145 2.68 -12.30 1.36
C GLU A 145 3.50 -11.92 0.11
N VAL A 146 3.25 -10.76 -0.49
CA VAL A 146 3.90 -10.36 -1.74
C VAL A 146 5.33 -9.90 -1.50
N PHE A 147 5.58 -9.02 -0.53
CA PHE A 147 6.89 -8.41 -0.26
C PHE A 147 7.71 -9.18 0.76
N GLY A 148 7.08 -9.96 1.63
CA GLY A 148 7.70 -10.61 2.78
C GLY A 148 7.64 -9.70 4.01
N LEU A 149 7.25 -10.27 5.14
CA LEU A 149 7.16 -9.57 6.43
C LEU A 149 8.48 -8.87 6.81
N SER A 150 9.62 -9.48 6.51
CA SER A 150 10.94 -8.89 6.78
C SER A 150 11.20 -7.59 6.03
N ASN A 151 10.47 -7.30 4.95
CA ASN A 151 10.63 -6.09 4.15
C ASN A 151 9.65 -4.97 4.53
N TYR A 152 8.73 -5.23 5.47
CA TYR A 152 7.92 -4.19 6.10
C TYR A 152 8.84 -3.13 6.74
N MET A 153 8.52 -1.86 6.51
CA MET A 153 9.28 -0.74 7.06
C MET A 153 8.51 0.00 8.13
N ASN A 154 7.30 0.48 7.80
CA ASN A 154 6.50 1.25 8.73
C ASN A 154 5.03 1.35 8.26
N THR A 155 4.17 1.79 9.18
CA THR A 155 2.83 2.30 8.91
C THR A 155 2.81 3.75 9.33
N ILE A 156 2.65 4.66 8.37
CA ILE A 156 2.52 6.09 8.65
C ILE A 156 1.04 6.38 8.87
N THR A 157 0.69 6.88 10.04
CA THR A 157 -0.68 7.30 10.36
C THR A 157 -0.84 8.78 10.01
N MET A 158 -1.85 9.11 9.20
CA MET A 158 -2.20 10.47 8.82
C MET A 158 -3.54 10.86 9.41
N THR A 159 -3.58 11.97 10.13
CA THR A 159 -4.85 12.55 10.60
C THR A 159 -5.59 13.16 9.40
N THR A 160 -6.81 12.68 9.15
CA THR A 160 -7.68 13.15 8.06
C THR A 160 -8.68 14.20 8.50
N ASN A 161 -9.02 14.21 9.79
CA ASN A 161 -10.04 15.10 10.35
C ASN A 161 -9.74 15.39 11.81
N ASP A 162 -10.04 16.61 12.24
CA ASP A 162 -10.11 16.91 13.67
C ASP A 162 -11.42 16.37 14.27
N PRO A 163 -11.38 15.93 15.54
CA PRO A 163 -12.58 15.58 16.29
C PRO A 163 -13.41 16.84 16.58
N SER A 164 -14.21 17.29 15.61
CA SER A 164 -15.02 18.51 15.73
C SER A 164 -16.52 18.26 15.50
N GLY A 165 -17.35 19.11 16.11
CA GLY A 165 -18.81 19.08 15.97
C GLY A 165 -19.44 17.79 16.50
N PHE A 166 -20.45 17.27 15.78
CA PHE A 166 -21.18 16.05 16.15
C PHE A 166 -20.27 14.83 16.34
N LYS A 167 -19.08 14.80 15.72
CA LYS A 167 -18.10 13.71 15.88
C LYS A 167 -17.51 13.66 17.30
N ALA A 168 -17.33 14.81 17.95
CA ALA A 168 -16.79 14.91 19.31
C ALA A 168 -17.84 14.69 20.41
N THR A 169 -19.13 14.87 20.08
CA THR A 169 -20.24 14.74 21.04
C THR A 169 -21.01 13.42 20.90
N ALA A 170 -20.77 12.67 19.83
CA ALA A 170 -21.39 11.37 19.64
C ALA A 170 -20.80 10.33 20.60
N ASN A 171 -21.66 9.49 21.20
CA ASN A 171 -21.26 8.30 21.97
C ASN A 171 -20.79 7.16 21.05
N LYS A 172 -19.91 7.45 20.09
CA LYS A 172 -19.35 6.48 19.16
C LYS A 172 -17.87 6.75 18.95
N LEU A 173 -17.09 5.68 18.79
CA LEU A 173 -15.72 5.79 18.31
C LEU A 173 -15.77 6.26 16.84
N PHE A 174 -14.96 7.27 16.54
CA PHE A 174 -14.82 7.79 15.18
C PHE A 174 -13.36 7.66 14.75
N THR A 175 -13.15 7.25 13.51
CA THR A 175 -11.81 7.15 12.91
C THR A 175 -11.43 8.51 12.33
N THR A 176 -10.24 8.99 12.67
CA THR A 176 -9.64 10.22 12.11
C THR A 176 -8.37 9.93 11.32
N SER A 177 -8.11 8.67 10.99
CA SER A 177 -6.81 8.23 10.51
C SER A 177 -6.92 7.49 9.19
N ASN A 178 -6.07 7.88 8.25
CA ASN A 178 -5.65 7.06 7.12
C ASN A 178 -4.23 6.54 7.38
N PHE A 179 -3.82 5.56 6.59
CA PHE A 179 -2.56 4.87 6.74
C PHE A 179 -1.79 4.84 5.43
N ILE A 180 -0.47 4.99 5.51
CA ILE A 180 0.44 4.65 4.40
C ILE A 180 1.30 3.48 4.84
N LEU A 181 1.08 2.33 4.21
CA LEU A 181 1.89 1.13 4.41
C LEU A 181 3.16 1.24 3.58
N VAL A 182 4.31 1.08 4.22
CA VAL A 182 5.62 1.24 3.59
C VAL A 182 6.37 -0.09 3.57
N TYR A 183 6.76 -0.52 2.37
CA TYR A 183 7.56 -1.72 2.15
C TYR A 183 8.78 -1.42 1.29
N SER A 184 9.87 -2.15 1.58
CA SER A 184 11.04 -2.18 0.72
C SER A 184 10.99 -3.39 -0.23
N LYS A 185 11.68 -3.31 -1.38
CA LYS A 185 11.85 -4.49 -2.25
C LYS A 185 12.78 -5.55 -1.62
N SER A 186 13.77 -5.10 -0.87
CA SER A 186 14.76 -5.93 -0.16
C SER A 186 15.40 -5.12 0.97
N ASP A 187 16.26 -5.76 1.77
CA ASP A 187 17.02 -5.10 2.84
C ASP A 187 17.79 -3.84 2.38
N LYS A 188 18.28 -3.81 1.13
CA LYS A 188 18.96 -2.63 0.56
C LYS A 188 18.06 -1.39 0.49
N GLY A 189 16.75 -1.60 0.41
CA GLY A 189 15.75 -0.54 0.33
C GLY A 189 15.31 0.02 1.67
N LYS A 190 15.76 -0.52 2.81
CA LYS A 190 15.27 -0.08 4.13
C LYS A 190 15.81 1.27 4.58
N ASN A 191 16.95 1.70 4.06
CA ASN A 191 17.53 2.99 4.42
C ASN A 191 16.74 4.14 3.78
N LEU A 192 16.46 5.17 4.58
CA LEU A 192 15.90 6.45 4.14
C LEU A 192 17.02 7.51 4.10
N ASN A 193 16.87 8.47 3.19
CA ASN A 193 17.78 9.62 3.15
C ASN A 193 17.55 10.47 4.41
N LYS A 194 18.64 10.87 5.05
CA LYS A 194 18.57 11.83 6.16
C LYS A 194 18.27 13.20 5.58
N LEU A 195 17.16 13.80 5.99
CA LEU A 195 16.85 15.20 5.73
C LEU A 195 17.16 15.98 7.01
N TYR A 196 18.03 16.96 6.90
CA TYR A 196 18.33 17.88 7.99
C TYR A 196 17.44 19.09 7.82
N VAL A 197 16.57 19.32 8.80
CA VAL A 197 15.70 20.50 8.86
C VAL A 197 16.22 21.38 9.97
N GLU A 198 16.44 22.66 9.66
CA GLU A 198 16.83 23.64 10.66
C GLU A 198 15.73 23.74 11.73
N LYS A 199 16.09 23.45 12.98
CA LYS A 199 15.17 23.53 14.12
C LYS A 199 15.61 24.70 14.99
N GLY A 200 14.69 25.62 15.28
CA GLY A 200 14.89 26.63 16.31
C GLY A 200 15.09 26.02 17.71
N TYR A 201 15.50 26.84 18.67
CA TYR A 201 15.78 26.40 20.04
C TYR A 201 14.55 25.70 20.67
N ASP A 202 14.72 24.43 21.03
CA ASP A 202 13.65 23.63 21.62
C ASP A 202 13.56 23.89 23.13
N LYS A 203 12.57 24.70 23.54
CA LYS A 203 12.33 25.04 24.96
C LYS A 203 11.90 23.84 25.81
N GLN A 204 11.54 22.68 25.22
CA GLN A 204 11.08 21.51 25.98
C GLN A 204 12.21 20.77 26.70
N TYR A 205 13.48 20.98 26.33
CA TYR A 205 14.64 20.42 27.05
C TYR A 205 15.05 21.21 28.31
N SER A 206 14.21 22.14 28.78
CA SER A 206 14.45 22.90 30.02
C SER A 206 14.01 22.16 31.30
N LYS A 207 13.33 21.02 31.19
CA LYS A 207 12.83 20.26 32.34
C LYS A 207 13.81 19.15 32.71
N TYR A 208 14.46 19.29 33.86
CA TYR A 208 15.29 18.26 34.49
C TYR A 208 14.61 17.75 35.76
N LEU A 209 14.65 16.43 35.97
CA LEU A 209 14.13 15.78 37.18
C LEU A 209 15.02 16.19 38.36
N HIS A 210 14.47 16.95 39.32
CA HIS A 210 15.18 17.34 40.54
C HIS A 210 15.44 16.15 41.50
N ASN A 211 14.63 15.09 41.42
CA ASN A 211 14.69 13.93 42.31
C ASN A 211 15.15 12.67 41.59
N ARG A 212 16.29 12.74 40.88
CA ARG A 212 16.83 11.59 40.14
C ARG A 212 17.13 10.39 41.05
N ASP A 213 17.38 10.65 42.34
CA ASP A 213 17.74 9.64 43.35
C ASP A 213 16.54 9.08 44.12
N LYS A 214 15.33 9.62 43.94
CA LYS A 214 14.11 9.02 44.52
C LYS A 214 13.59 7.93 43.58
N ILE A 215 14.18 6.75 43.68
CA ILE A 215 13.61 5.53 43.11
C ILE A 215 12.44 5.11 44.00
N ILE A 216 11.21 5.33 43.54
CA ILE A 216 10.03 4.69 44.15
C ILE A 216 9.97 3.28 43.56
N GLN A 217 10.43 2.30 44.33
CA GLN A 217 10.31 0.91 43.97
C GLN A 217 8.84 0.51 44.14
N VAL A 218 8.18 0.14 43.03
CA VAL A 218 6.88 -0.51 43.09
C VAL A 218 7.12 -1.87 43.72
N GLY A 219 6.55 -2.10 44.90
CA GLY A 219 6.70 -3.38 45.60
C GLY A 219 6.32 -4.54 44.71
N ASP A 220 7.02 -5.67 44.88
CA ASP A 220 6.89 -6.89 44.11
C ASP A 220 5.49 -7.50 44.28
N GLY A 221 4.51 -6.89 43.61
CA GLY A 221 3.11 -7.29 43.61
C GLY A 221 2.95 -8.57 42.83
N ARG A 222 3.30 -9.69 43.45
CA ARG A 222 2.65 -10.96 43.14
C ARG A 222 1.17 -10.80 43.48
N ILE A 223 0.33 -10.79 42.46
CA ILE A 223 -1.01 -11.36 42.52
C ILE A 223 -1.08 -12.37 41.39
#